data_AF-A0A7W5BWA9-F1
#
_entry.id   AF-A0A7W5BWA9-F1
#
_cell.length_a   1.000
_cell.length_b   1.000
_cell.length_c   1.000
_cell.angle_alpha   90.00
_cell.angle_beta   90.00
_cell.angle_gamma   90.00
#
_symmetry.space_group_name_H-M   'P 1'
#
loop_
_entity.id
_entity.type
_entity.pdbx_description
1 polymer ?
#
loop_
_entity_poly.entity_id
_entity_poly.type
_entity_poly.pdbx_seq_one_letter_code
_entity_poly.pdbx_strand_id
1 'polypeptide(L)'
;MKLILSRKGFDTSAGGVPNPILPDGRLLALPIPDARSVIPYRAITQQGEPLGPLVADLTRGRVSPDAGAHLDPDLHPGQLPRAPGWRPLFGQMASAQSHLRNQGVGPGDLFLFFGLFRDVERVDGRWRFVPASRPRHVLWGWLQVGEALALGERLPVGVEWAHEHPHCQRLDAPRNMLYIASPRLTIDRYAIGLPGAGIFTHYATRHCLTAPNAETVSAWELPAWFQPGEGRSPLTYHADPRRWRRRADRVALQAVARGQEFVLDGEQYPEAIPWARELIAGAGGAGHDATGDEEAG
;
A
#
# COMPACT_ATOMS: atom_id res chain seq x y z
N MET A 1 -8.87 2.45 17.17
CA MET A 1 -8.10 2.41 15.90
C MET A 1 -8.40 1.08 15.24
N LYS A 2 -8.88 1.10 14.00
CA LYS A 2 -8.99 -0.08 13.14
C LYS A 2 -7.72 -0.22 12.31
N LEU A 3 -7.37 -1.47 12.02
CA LEU A 3 -6.30 -1.81 11.11
C LEU A 3 -6.91 -2.29 9.80
N ILE A 4 -6.49 -1.73 8.67
CA ILE A 4 -7.00 -2.08 7.35
C ILE A 4 -5.86 -2.61 6.50
N LEU A 5 -5.95 -3.87 6.05
CA LEU A 5 -5.08 -4.40 5.00
C LEU A 5 -5.71 -4.08 3.65
N SER A 6 -5.07 -3.20 2.89
CA SER A 6 -5.61 -2.64 1.65
C SER A 6 -4.79 -3.07 0.44
N ARG A 7 -5.42 -3.76 -0.50
CA ARG A 7 -4.75 -4.25 -1.71
C ARG A 7 -4.62 -3.13 -2.75
N LYS A 8 -3.39 -2.82 -3.14
CA LYS A 8 -3.06 -1.74 -4.08
C LYS A 8 -1.91 -2.12 -5.03
N GLY A 9 -1.81 -1.34 -6.09
CA GLY A 9 -0.81 -1.49 -7.14
C GLY A 9 -1.14 -2.59 -8.15
N PHE A 10 -0.19 -2.85 -9.04
CA PHE A 10 -0.33 -3.87 -10.08
C PHE A 10 -0.61 -5.28 -9.52
N ASP A 11 -1.42 -6.03 -10.25
CA ASP A 11 -1.59 -7.46 -10.07
C ASP A 11 -1.94 -8.17 -11.41
N THR A 12 -2.32 -9.44 -11.34
CA THR A 12 -2.68 -10.21 -12.55
C THR A 12 -3.93 -9.70 -13.28
N SER A 13 -4.81 -8.95 -12.60
CA SER A 13 -6.03 -8.36 -13.15
C SER A 13 -5.86 -6.90 -13.56
N ALA A 14 -5.11 -6.11 -12.79
CA ALA A 14 -4.85 -4.69 -13.02
C ALA A 14 -3.37 -4.49 -13.33
N GLY A 15 -3.05 -4.10 -14.57
CA GLY A 15 -1.66 -4.02 -15.07
C GLY A 15 -1.12 -5.36 -15.60
N GLY A 16 -1.63 -6.49 -15.10
CA GLY A 16 -1.41 -7.83 -15.65
C GLY A 16 -0.04 -8.43 -15.34
N VAL A 17 0.71 -7.88 -14.38
CA VAL A 17 1.98 -8.41 -13.86
C VAL A 17 2.13 -8.02 -12.37
N PRO A 18 3.01 -8.68 -11.59
CA PRO A 18 3.36 -8.21 -10.25
C PRO A 18 4.15 -6.89 -10.25
N ASN A 19 4.20 -6.25 -9.09
CA ASN A 19 5.12 -5.17 -8.76
C ASN A 19 6.57 -5.71 -8.61
N PRO A 20 7.62 -4.98 -9.02
CA PRO A 20 8.99 -5.45 -8.90
C PRO A 20 9.55 -5.32 -7.48
N ILE A 21 10.32 -6.32 -7.08
CA ILE A 21 11.35 -6.23 -6.04
C ILE A 21 12.69 -6.15 -6.77
N LEU A 22 13.39 -5.02 -6.64
CA LEU A 22 14.67 -4.82 -7.31
C LEU A 22 15.78 -5.69 -6.70
N PRO A 23 16.91 -5.90 -7.40
CA PRO A 23 18.03 -6.70 -6.88
C PRO A 23 18.61 -6.21 -5.54
N ASP A 24 18.52 -4.91 -5.27
CA ASP A 24 18.92 -4.28 -4.00
C ASP A 24 17.85 -4.39 -2.89
N GLY A 25 16.71 -5.01 -3.19
CA GLY A 25 15.58 -5.18 -2.28
C GLY A 25 14.54 -4.06 -2.34
N ARG A 26 14.74 -2.98 -3.11
CA ARG A 26 13.74 -1.90 -3.20
C ARG A 26 12.38 -2.42 -3.70
N LEU A 27 11.31 -2.02 -3.02
CA LEU A 27 9.92 -2.30 -3.39
C LEU A 27 9.35 -1.16 -4.25
N LEU A 28 8.99 -1.44 -5.50
CA LEU A 28 8.30 -0.44 -6.33
C LEU A 28 6.85 -0.85 -6.58
N ALA A 29 5.93 -0.35 -5.75
CA ALA A 29 4.49 -0.48 -6.01
C ALA A 29 4.10 0.36 -7.24
N LEU A 30 3.61 -0.29 -8.29
CA LEU A 30 3.24 0.33 -9.56
C LEU A 30 1.77 0.76 -9.52
N PRO A 31 1.45 2.05 -9.78
CA PRO A 31 0.09 2.53 -10.00
C PRO A 31 -0.60 1.73 -11.10
N ILE A 32 -1.88 1.36 -10.98
CA ILE A 32 -2.59 0.60 -12.04
C ILE A 32 -2.80 1.45 -13.31
N PRO A 33 -2.89 0.85 -14.52
CA PRO A 33 -3.09 1.65 -15.73
C PRO A 33 -4.50 2.23 -15.75
N ASP A 34 -4.62 3.50 -16.16
CA ASP A 34 -5.86 4.24 -16.12
C ASP A 34 -5.92 5.31 -17.21
N ALA A 35 -6.79 5.09 -18.20
CA ALA A 35 -6.98 6.00 -19.32
C ALA A 35 -7.59 7.37 -18.96
N ARG A 36 -8.21 7.51 -17.77
CA ARG A 36 -8.70 8.81 -17.27
C ARG A 36 -7.66 9.55 -16.43
N SER A 37 -6.53 8.92 -16.10
CA SER A 37 -5.48 9.60 -15.34
C SER A 37 -4.74 10.60 -16.23
N VAL A 38 -4.50 11.78 -15.67
CA VAL A 38 -3.72 12.85 -16.32
C VAL A 38 -2.21 12.69 -16.12
N ILE A 39 -1.80 11.80 -15.21
CA ILE A 39 -0.40 11.55 -14.88
C ILE A 39 0.07 10.34 -15.71
N PRO A 40 1.00 10.50 -16.67
CA PRO A 40 1.56 9.38 -17.40
C PRO A 40 2.69 8.70 -16.61
N TYR A 41 2.95 7.41 -16.87
CA TYR A 41 4.06 6.68 -16.20
C TYR A 41 5.43 7.35 -16.39
N ARG A 42 5.69 7.98 -17.53
CA ARG A 42 6.95 8.69 -17.80
C ARG A 42 7.20 9.88 -16.87
N ALA A 43 6.15 10.40 -16.21
CA ALA A 43 6.29 11.49 -15.25
C ALA A 43 6.71 10.98 -13.85
N ILE A 44 6.49 9.70 -13.54
CA ILE A 44 6.66 9.16 -12.20
C ILE A 44 8.04 8.55 -12.03
N THR A 45 8.71 8.92 -10.95
CA THR A 45 9.92 8.25 -10.45
C THR A 45 9.62 7.65 -9.09
N GLN A 46 10.12 6.46 -8.78
CA GLN A 46 9.92 5.86 -7.46
C GLN A 46 11.24 5.33 -6.91
N GLN A 47 11.64 5.86 -5.76
CA GLN A 47 12.94 5.54 -5.15
C GLN A 47 14.12 5.70 -6.13
N GLY A 48 14.06 6.68 -7.03
CA GLY A 48 15.08 6.93 -8.06
C GLY A 48 14.90 6.14 -9.37
N GLU A 49 13.96 5.21 -9.46
CA GLU A 49 13.70 4.44 -10.68
C GLU A 49 12.59 5.09 -11.52
N PRO A 50 12.81 5.44 -12.80
CA PRO A 50 11.78 5.98 -13.68
C PRO A 50 10.77 4.90 -14.06
N LEU A 51 9.48 5.14 -13.80
CA LEU A 51 8.46 4.10 -14.00
C LEU A 51 8.15 3.83 -15.48
N GLY A 52 8.25 4.82 -16.37
CA GLY A 52 7.94 4.66 -17.80
C GLY A 52 8.65 3.47 -18.47
N PRO A 53 10.00 3.47 -18.54
CA PRO A 53 10.76 2.35 -19.09
C PRO A 53 10.53 1.04 -18.32
N LEU A 54 10.46 1.11 -16.99
CA LEU A 54 10.28 -0.06 -16.13
C LEU A 54 8.96 -0.79 -16.41
N VAL A 55 7.83 -0.07 -16.51
CA VAL A 55 6.54 -0.71 -16.80
C VAL A 55 6.48 -1.23 -18.23
N ALA A 56 7.11 -0.54 -19.19
CA ALA A 56 7.19 -1.00 -20.56
C ALA A 56 7.95 -2.34 -20.66
N ASP A 57 9.09 -2.46 -19.98
CA ASP A 57 9.87 -3.69 -19.93
C ASP A 57 9.09 -4.84 -19.27
N LEU A 58 8.59 -4.63 -18.05
CA LEU A 58 7.93 -5.69 -17.27
C LEU A 58 6.61 -6.17 -17.90
N THR A 59 5.90 -5.27 -18.58
CA THR A 59 4.63 -5.61 -19.26
C THR A 59 4.81 -6.04 -20.71
N ARG A 60 6.05 -6.07 -21.21
CA ARG A 60 6.40 -6.35 -22.61
C ARG A 60 5.70 -5.40 -23.59
N GLY A 61 5.68 -4.12 -23.26
CA GLY A 61 5.12 -3.04 -24.07
C GLY A 61 3.60 -2.89 -24.00
N ARG A 62 2.89 -3.71 -23.20
CA ARG A 62 1.42 -3.56 -23.03
C ARG A 62 1.04 -2.26 -22.33
N VAL A 63 1.87 -1.79 -21.41
CA VAL A 63 1.73 -0.47 -20.77
C VAL A 63 2.85 0.41 -21.31
N SER A 64 2.49 1.46 -22.05
CA SER A 64 3.45 2.41 -22.59
C SER A 64 3.86 3.46 -21.54
N PRO A 65 5.02 4.12 -21.69
CA PRO A 65 5.41 5.23 -20.83
C PRO A 65 4.41 6.41 -20.83
N ASP A 66 3.68 6.60 -21.92
CA ASP A 66 2.66 7.65 -22.06
C ASP A 66 1.27 7.25 -21.54
N ALA A 67 1.07 5.99 -21.15
CA ALA A 67 -0.19 5.56 -20.57
C ALA A 67 -0.44 6.26 -19.22
N GLY A 68 -1.70 6.61 -18.96
CA GLY A 68 -2.12 7.18 -17.68
C GLY A 68 -1.95 6.18 -16.54
N ALA A 69 -1.45 6.67 -15.41
CA ALA A 69 -1.14 5.92 -14.21
C ALA A 69 -2.07 6.36 -13.08
N HIS A 70 -2.82 5.42 -12.50
CA HIS A 70 -3.70 5.67 -11.36
C HIS A 70 -2.88 5.72 -10.08
N LEU A 71 -2.19 6.84 -9.82
CA LEU A 71 -1.36 7.03 -8.63
C LEU A 71 -2.26 7.15 -7.39
N ASP A 72 -2.68 6.00 -6.87
CA ASP A 72 -3.46 5.82 -5.65
C ASP A 72 -3.03 4.51 -4.95
N PRO A 73 -2.60 4.56 -3.68
CA PRO A 73 -2.44 5.77 -2.87
C PRO A 73 -1.22 6.60 -3.31
N ASP A 74 -1.31 7.92 -3.15
CA ASP A 74 -0.22 8.86 -3.40
C ASP A 74 0.50 9.16 -2.07
N LEU A 75 1.57 8.41 -1.77
CA LEU A 75 2.16 8.36 -0.43
C LEU A 75 3.50 9.09 -0.29
N HIS A 76 4.26 9.23 -1.38
CA HIS A 76 5.67 9.63 -1.29
C HIS A 76 5.93 10.95 -2.05
N PRO A 77 6.39 12.02 -1.37
CA PRO A 77 6.49 13.35 -1.99
C PRO A 77 7.42 13.38 -3.20
N GLY A 78 8.49 12.59 -3.20
CA GLY A 78 9.47 12.54 -4.29
C GLY A 78 9.03 11.79 -5.57
N GLN A 79 7.78 11.35 -5.68
CA GLN A 79 7.32 10.66 -6.90
C GLN A 79 7.04 11.58 -8.08
N LEU A 80 6.62 12.82 -7.79
CA LEU A 80 6.22 13.86 -8.73
C LEU A 80 6.50 15.24 -8.11
N PRO A 81 6.64 16.31 -8.91
CA PRO A 81 6.53 17.69 -8.40
C PRO A 81 5.20 17.87 -7.66
N ARG A 82 5.23 18.51 -6.48
CA ARG A 82 4.05 18.63 -5.61
C ARG A 82 3.53 20.05 -5.56
N ALA A 83 2.21 20.19 -5.67
CA ALA A 83 1.54 21.46 -5.40
C ALA A 83 1.73 21.86 -3.92
N PRO A 84 1.79 23.17 -3.61
CA PRO A 84 1.81 23.64 -2.23
C PRO A 84 0.61 23.08 -1.44
N GLY A 85 0.87 22.60 -0.21
CA GLY A 85 -0.15 21.97 0.62
C GLY A 85 -0.39 20.49 0.35
N TRP A 86 0.36 19.87 -0.58
CA TRP A 86 0.28 18.43 -0.83
C TRP A 86 0.47 17.62 0.45
N ARG A 87 -0.41 16.64 0.63
CA ARG A 87 -0.36 15.66 1.71
C ARG A 87 -0.56 14.27 1.14
N PRO A 88 0.05 13.23 1.73
CA PRO A 88 -0.22 11.87 1.34
C PRO A 88 -1.73 11.56 1.41
N LEU A 89 -2.26 10.91 0.38
CA LEU A 89 -3.67 10.57 0.33
C LEU A 89 -3.95 9.23 -0.34
N PHE A 90 -5.17 8.76 -0.11
CA PHE A 90 -5.71 7.53 -0.64
C PHE A 90 -7.18 7.76 -1.01
N GLY A 91 -7.63 7.31 -2.18
CA GLY A 91 -9.00 7.41 -2.63
C GLY A 91 -9.71 6.05 -2.68
N GLN A 92 -11.00 6.03 -2.33
CA GLN A 92 -11.80 4.82 -2.51
C GLN A 92 -13.21 5.17 -2.99
N MET A 93 -13.82 4.27 -3.79
CA MET A 93 -15.14 4.50 -4.37
C MET A 93 -16.02 3.25 -4.41
N ALA A 94 -17.27 3.43 -4.84
CA ALA A 94 -18.22 2.37 -5.11
C ALA A 94 -18.40 1.35 -3.95
N SER A 95 -18.24 0.06 -4.19
CA SER A 95 -18.50 -1.01 -3.21
C SER A 95 -17.43 -1.10 -2.14
N ALA A 96 -16.16 -0.87 -2.50
CA ALA A 96 -15.07 -0.85 -1.53
C ALA A 96 -15.23 0.33 -0.56
N GLN A 97 -15.67 1.50 -1.04
CA GLN A 97 -15.98 2.61 -0.13
C GLN A 97 -17.19 2.33 0.75
N SER A 98 -18.25 1.71 0.21
CA SER A 98 -19.38 1.27 1.03
C SER A 98 -18.94 0.35 2.17
N HIS A 99 -18.00 -0.56 1.89
CA HIS A 99 -17.45 -1.47 2.91
C HIS A 99 -16.72 -0.68 4.01
N LEU A 100 -15.78 0.20 3.65
CA LEU A 100 -15.07 1.04 4.62
C LEU A 100 -16.02 1.86 5.49
N ARG A 101 -17.03 2.49 4.89
CA ARG A 101 -18.07 3.22 5.61
C ARG A 101 -18.87 2.33 6.55
N ASN A 102 -19.30 1.14 6.11
CA ASN A 102 -20.07 0.20 6.93
C ASN A 102 -19.23 -0.38 8.08
N GLN A 103 -17.91 -0.43 7.93
CA GLN A 103 -16.97 -0.77 9.00
C GLN A 103 -16.62 0.45 9.88
N GLY A 104 -17.18 1.63 9.60
CA GLY A 104 -16.91 2.86 10.36
C GLY A 104 -15.44 3.28 10.30
N VAL A 105 -14.77 3.10 9.15
CA VAL A 105 -13.39 3.55 8.95
C VAL A 105 -13.33 5.06 8.82
N GLY A 106 -12.48 5.71 9.62
CA GLY A 106 -12.35 7.17 9.66
C GLY A 106 -11.06 7.64 10.35
N PRO A 107 -11.00 8.92 10.76
CA PRO A 107 -9.84 9.50 11.43
C PRO A 107 -9.30 8.65 12.59
N GLY A 108 -7.99 8.47 12.63
CA GLY A 108 -7.28 7.65 13.61
C GLY A 108 -7.09 6.18 13.20
N ASP A 109 -7.81 5.69 12.18
CA ASP A 109 -7.63 4.33 11.66
C ASP A 109 -6.40 4.23 10.74
N LEU A 110 -5.83 3.04 10.61
CA LEU A 110 -4.57 2.79 9.92
C LEU A 110 -4.74 1.84 8.74
N PHE A 111 -4.44 2.34 7.54
CA PHE A 111 -4.23 1.52 6.35
C PHE A 111 -2.79 1.01 6.33
N LEU A 112 -2.64 -0.30 6.09
CA LEU A 112 -1.42 -0.91 5.59
C LEU A 112 -1.68 -1.44 4.18
N PHE A 113 -0.98 -0.87 3.21
CA PHE A 113 -1.14 -1.23 1.81
C PHE A 113 -0.27 -2.44 1.47
N PHE A 114 -0.86 -3.43 0.82
CA PHE A 114 -0.15 -4.58 0.28
C PHE A 114 -0.39 -4.75 -1.21
N GLY A 115 0.55 -5.39 -1.90
CA GLY A 115 0.47 -5.64 -3.34
C GLY A 115 1.07 -7.00 -3.68
N LEU A 116 0.90 -7.42 -4.94
CA LEU A 116 1.55 -8.62 -5.47
C LEU A 116 2.95 -8.25 -5.97
N PHE A 117 4.01 -8.78 -5.36
CA PHE A 117 5.39 -8.48 -5.71
C PHE A 117 6.15 -9.69 -6.23
N ARG A 118 7.14 -9.49 -7.09
CA ARG A 118 8.04 -10.54 -7.59
C ARG A 118 9.43 -9.97 -7.89
N ASP A 119 10.48 -10.76 -7.66
CA ASP A 119 11.86 -10.35 -7.93
C ASP A 119 12.07 -10.09 -9.42
N VAL A 120 12.79 -9.02 -9.71
CA VAL A 120 13.24 -8.66 -11.06
C VAL A 120 14.75 -8.59 -11.14
N GLU A 121 15.27 -8.79 -12.34
CA GLU A 121 16.68 -8.64 -12.69
C GLU A 121 16.80 -7.78 -13.94
N ARG A 122 18.00 -7.20 -14.14
CA ARG A 122 18.31 -6.43 -15.33
C ARG A 122 19.19 -7.25 -16.27
N VAL A 123 18.71 -7.51 -17.48
CA VAL A 123 19.40 -8.29 -18.50
C VAL A 123 19.35 -7.52 -19.82
N ASP A 124 20.50 -7.34 -20.46
CA ASP A 124 20.66 -6.54 -21.69
C ASP A 124 20.02 -5.14 -21.58
N GLY A 125 20.20 -4.52 -20.40
CA GLY A 125 19.71 -3.18 -20.11
C GLY A 125 18.22 -3.09 -19.77
N ARG A 126 17.46 -4.19 -19.83
CA ARG A 126 16.00 -4.22 -19.60
C ARG A 126 15.61 -4.96 -18.33
N TRP A 127 14.51 -4.53 -17.71
CA TRP A 127 13.93 -5.21 -16.56
C TRP A 127 13.15 -6.47 -16.97
N ARG A 128 13.33 -7.57 -16.24
CA ARG A 128 12.48 -8.76 -16.37
C ARG A 128 12.28 -9.45 -15.03
N PHE A 129 11.18 -10.18 -14.89
CA PHE A 129 10.99 -11.06 -13.73
C PHE A 129 11.99 -12.21 -13.73
N VAL A 130 12.57 -12.48 -12.56
CA VAL A 130 13.45 -13.64 -12.37
C VAL A 130 12.63 -14.92 -12.58
N PRO A 131 12.95 -15.80 -13.54
CA PRO A 131 12.12 -16.95 -13.89
C PRO A 131 11.82 -17.89 -12.71
N ALA A 132 12.82 -18.10 -11.84
CA ALA A 132 12.71 -18.97 -10.67
C ALA A 132 12.03 -18.32 -9.45
N SER A 133 11.86 -17.00 -9.43
CA SER A 133 11.21 -16.32 -8.30
C SER A 133 9.69 -16.52 -8.33
N ARG A 134 9.09 -16.66 -7.15
CA ARG A 134 7.63 -16.75 -7.00
C ARG A 134 7.07 -15.39 -6.58
N PRO A 135 5.87 -15.01 -7.07
CA PRO A 135 5.22 -13.81 -6.58
C PRO A 135 4.74 -14.00 -5.15
N ARG A 136 4.58 -12.90 -4.40
CA ARG A 136 4.14 -12.90 -3.00
C ARG A 136 3.41 -11.61 -2.64
N HIS A 137 2.48 -11.66 -1.69
CA HIS A 137 1.84 -10.48 -1.15
C HIS A 137 2.76 -9.82 -0.11
N VAL A 138 3.07 -8.55 -0.32
CA VAL A 138 3.99 -7.77 0.52
C VAL A 138 3.34 -6.45 0.90
N LEU A 139 3.43 -6.09 2.17
CA LEU A 139 3.11 -4.76 2.68
C LEU A 139 4.15 -3.77 2.15
N TRP A 140 3.72 -2.69 1.51
CA TRP A 140 4.62 -1.73 0.87
C TRP A 140 4.39 -0.28 1.31
N GLY A 141 3.30 0.03 2.02
CA GLY A 141 3.07 1.37 2.55
C GLY A 141 2.05 1.43 3.67
N TRP A 142 1.92 2.61 4.27
CA TRP A 142 0.94 2.88 5.31
C TRP A 142 0.33 4.27 5.16
N LEU A 143 -0.88 4.45 5.69
CA LEU A 143 -1.53 5.74 5.87
C LEU A 143 -2.46 5.68 7.09
N GLN A 144 -2.16 6.47 8.12
CA GLN A 144 -3.10 6.77 9.19
C GLN A 144 -4.03 7.90 8.73
N VAL A 145 -5.33 7.67 8.82
CA VAL A 145 -6.34 8.65 8.41
C VAL A 145 -6.30 9.85 9.35
N GLY A 146 -6.02 11.03 8.80
CA GLY A 146 -6.25 12.30 9.49
C GLY A 146 -7.64 12.84 9.17
N GLU A 147 -8.04 12.76 7.91
CA GLU A 147 -9.31 13.29 7.41
C GLU A 147 -9.93 12.34 6.39
N ALA A 148 -11.26 12.27 6.38
CA ALA A 148 -12.04 11.53 5.39
C ALA A 148 -13.02 12.50 4.72
N LEU A 149 -12.85 12.73 3.42
CA LEU A 149 -13.58 13.74 2.66
C LEU A 149 -14.39 13.07 1.55
N ALA A 150 -15.70 13.33 1.52
CA ALA A 150 -16.54 12.93 0.41
C ALA A 150 -16.28 13.82 -0.79
N LEU A 151 -16.06 13.20 -1.95
CA LEU A 151 -16.07 13.89 -3.23
C LEU A 151 -17.49 13.84 -3.81
N GLY A 152 -17.92 14.99 -4.32
CA GLY A 152 -19.16 15.17 -5.06
C GLY A 152 -18.88 15.97 -6.32
N GLU A 153 -19.85 16.77 -6.78
CA GLU A 153 -19.75 17.51 -8.05
C GLU A 153 -18.56 18.49 -8.16
N ARG A 154 -18.00 18.90 -7.02
CA ARG A 154 -16.86 19.83 -6.94
C ARG A 154 -15.88 19.35 -5.89
N LEU A 155 -14.60 19.71 -6.08
CA LEU A 155 -13.59 19.52 -5.04
C LEU A 155 -13.95 20.35 -3.79
N PRO A 156 -13.82 19.78 -2.58
CA PRO A 156 -13.91 20.55 -1.36
C PRO A 156 -12.92 21.73 -1.34
N VAL A 157 -13.28 22.82 -0.67
CA VAL A 157 -12.39 23.97 -0.49
C VAL A 157 -11.15 23.53 0.29
N GLY A 158 -9.97 23.91 -0.17
CA GLY A 158 -8.69 23.59 0.49
C GLY A 158 -8.05 22.27 0.06
N VAL A 159 -8.65 21.54 -0.89
CA VAL A 159 -8.05 20.33 -1.50
C VAL A 159 -7.72 20.50 -2.98
N GLU A 160 -7.65 21.73 -3.48
CA GLU A 160 -7.32 22.05 -4.88
C GLU A 160 -5.93 21.51 -5.27
N TRP A 161 -5.01 21.41 -4.31
CA TRP A 161 -3.69 20.80 -4.50
C TRP A 161 -3.75 19.33 -4.94
N ALA A 162 -4.86 18.62 -4.68
CA ALA A 162 -5.06 17.22 -5.03
C ALA A 162 -5.72 17.03 -6.40
N HIS A 163 -5.91 18.07 -7.21
CA HIS A 163 -6.68 18.01 -8.47
C HIS A 163 -6.18 16.94 -9.45
N GLU A 164 -4.88 16.64 -9.50
CA GLU A 164 -4.31 15.59 -10.37
C GLU A 164 -4.58 14.16 -9.86
N HIS A 165 -5.03 13.99 -8.62
CA HIS A 165 -5.29 12.68 -8.03
C HIS A 165 -6.43 11.97 -8.79
N PRO A 166 -6.34 10.66 -9.08
CA PRO A 166 -7.31 9.97 -9.93
C PRO A 166 -8.77 10.04 -9.47
N HIS A 167 -9.01 10.19 -8.17
CA HIS A 167 -10.34 10.35 -7.60
C HIS A 167 -10.92 11.77 -7.79
N CYS A 168 -10.07 12.79 -7.88
CA CYS A 168 -10.45 14.18 -8.19
C CYS A 168 -10.81 14.35 -9.66
N GLN A 169 -10.34 13.45 -10.53
CA GLN A 169 -10.72 13.36 -11.95
C GLN A 169 -12.04 12.60 -12.18
N ARG A 170 -12.70 12.18 -11.09
CA ARG A 170 -13.90 11.31 -11.09
C ARG A 170 -14.94 11.79 -10.08
N LEU A 171 -15.19 13.08 -10.05
CA LEU A 171 -16.18 13.72 -9.19
C LEU A 171 -17.60 13.15 -9.37
N ASP A 172 -17.88 12.58 -10.54
CA ASP A 172 -19.09 11.87 -10.91
C ASP A 172 -19.21 10.45 -10.32
N ALA A 173 -18.11 9.87 -9.81
CA ALA A 173 -18.11 8.50 -9.33
C ALA A 173 -18.93 8.33 -8.04
N PRO A 174 -19.77 7.29 -7.94
CA PRO A 174 -20.61 7.09 -6.78
C PRO A 174 -19.79 6.72 -5.54
N ARG A 175 -20.12 7.35 -4.41
CA ARG A 175 -19.48 7.11 -3.10
C ARG A 175 -17.96 7.29 -3.19
N ASN A 176 -17.52 8.34 -3.87
CA ASN A 176 -16.10 8.66 -4.01
C ASN A 176 -15.61 9.42 -2.78
N MET A 177 -14.52 8.96 -2.16
CA MET A 177 -13.97 9.52 -0.92
C MET A 177 -12.46 9.61 -1.01
N LEU A 178 -11.90 10.66 -0.39
CA LEU A 178 -10.47 10.78 -0.10
C LEU A 178 -10.22 10.56 1.39
N TYR A 179 -9.20 9.78 1.70
CA TYR A 179 -8.59 9.63 3.01
C TYR A 179 -7.24 10.33 2.98
N ILE A 180 -7.13 11.45 3.68
CA ILE A 180 -5.90 12.25 3.75
C ILE A 180 -5.14 11.86 5.02
N ALA A 181 -3.83 11.65 4.88
CA ALA A 181 -3.00 11.21 5.99
C ALA A 181 -2.95 12.21 7.14
N SER A 182 -2.90 11.71 8.38
CA SER A 182 -2.52 12.52 9.53
C SER A 182 -1.09 13.07 9.34
N PRO A 183 -0.75 14.27 9.84
CA PRO A 183 0.61 14.79 9.70
C PRO A 183 1.66 13.91 10.38
N ARG A 184 1.29 13.28 11.50
CA ARG A 184 2.14 12.40 12.30
C ARG A 184 1.40 11.13 12.66
N LEU A 185 2.15 10.03 12.68
CA LEU A 185 1.67 8.74 13.12
C LEU A 185 1.51 8.73 14.64
N THR A 186 0.28 8.50 15.07
CA THR A 186 -0.08 8.34 16.49
C THR A 186 -0.50 6.90 16.71
N ILE A 187 0.23 6.16 17.54
CA ILE A 187 -0.11 4.78 17.92
C ILE A 187 -0.26 4.74 19.44
N ASP A 188 -1.37 4.17 19.92
CA ASP A 188 -1.72 4.13 21.34
C ASP A 188 -1.76 5.51 22.02
N ARG A 189 -2.27 6.53 21.32
CA ARG A 189 -2.29 7.95 21.76
C ARG A 189 -0.92 8.62 21.86
N TYR A 190 0.17 7.94 21.51
CA TYR A 190 1.51 8.51 21.48
C TYR A 190 1.96 8.79 20.05
N ALA A 191 2.43 10.01 19.81
CA ALA A 191 3.13 10.33 18.56
C ALA A 191 4.48 9.60 18.57
N ILE A 192 4.73 8.78 17.55
CA ILE A 192 5.94 7.94 17.50
C ILE A 192 7.09 8.56 16.71
N GLY A 193 7.03 9.86 16.44
CA GLY A 193 8.06 10.60 15.69
C GLY A 193 8.10 10.33 14.19
N LEU A 194 7.17 9.55 13.64
CA LEU A 194 7.09 9.21 12.22
C LEU A 194 5.93 9.94 11.52
N PRO A 195 6.03 10.19 10.19
CA PRO A 195 4.91 10.72 9.41
C PRO A 195 3.71 9.78 9.40
N GLY A 196 2.49 10.34 9.32
CA GLY A 196 1.25 9.55 9.31
C GLY A 196 1.10 8.65 8.08
N ALA A 197 1.91 8.83 7.03
CA ALA A 197 1.94 7.98 5.86
C ALA A 197 3.37 7.82 5.33
N GLY A 198 3.61 6.73 4.59
CA GLY A 198 4.90 6.46 3.98
C GLY A 198 4.95 5.09 3.30
N ILE A 199 6.15 4.72 2.85
CA ILE A 199 6.42 3.48 2.14
C ILE A 199 7.49 2.64 2.85
N PHE A 200 7.37 1.32 2.77
CA PHE A 200 8.46 0.41 3.08
C PHE A 200 9.41 0.38 1.88
N THR A 201 10.56 1.03 2.00
CA THR A 201 11.48 1.21 0.87
C THR A 201 12.05 -0.11 0.37
N HIS A 202 12.39 -1.01 1.28
CA HIS A 202 13.01 -2.31 0.98
C HIS A 202 12.17 -3.47 1.50
N TYR A 203 12.27 -4.60 0.81
CA TYR A 203 11.68 -5.86 1.22
C TYR A 203 12.28 -6.35 2.55
N ALA A 204 11.40 -6.73 3.47
CA ALA A 204 11.78 -7.52 4.63
C ALA A 204 10.75 -8.64 4.84
N THR A 205 11.21 -9.79 5.35
CA THR A 205 10.33 -10.95 5.59
C THR A 205 9.12 -10.62 6.46
N ARG A 206 9.27 -9.71 7.43
CA ARG A 206 8.17 -9.25 8.32
C ARG A 206 7.04 -8.52 7.57
N HIS A 207 7.31 -8.01 6.38
CA HIS A 207 6.32 -7.33 5.52
C HIS A 207 5.65 -8.31 4.54
N CYS A 208 6.14 -9.54 4.42
CA CYS A 208 5.55 -10.55 3.55
C CYS A 208 4.34 -11.20 4.22
N LEU A 209 3.17 -11.08 3.60
CA LEU A 209 1.94 -11.73 4.07
C LEU A 209 1.89 -13.18 3.61
N THR A 210 2.34 -13.47 2.38
CA THR A 210 2.40 -14.84 1.86
C THR A 210 3.37 -15.67 2.69
N ALA A 211 2.93 -16.85 3.12
CA ALA A 211 3.73 -17.75 3.93
C ALA A 211 5.00 -18.21 3.18
N PRO A 212 6.12 -18.45 3.89
CA PRO A 212 7.31 -19.03 3.30
C PRO A 212 6.99 -20.33 2.55
N ASN A 213 7.56 -20.50 1.35
CA ASN A 213 7.39 -21.68 0.48
C ASN A 213 5.93 -21.99 0.08
N ALA A 214 5.00 -21.04 0.22
CA ALA A 214 3.63 -21.25 -0.21
C ALA A 214 3.51 -21.56 -1.71
N GLU A 215 2.59 -22.45 -2.07
CA GLU A 215 2.23 -22.73 -3.46
C GLU A 215 1.34 -21.64 -4.06
N THR A 216 0.56 -20.94 -3.22
CA THR A 216 -0.33 -19.86 -3.65
C THR A 216 -0.07 -18.58 -2.85
N VAL A 217 -0.20 -17.43 -3.52
CA VAL A 217 0.01 -16.12 -2.88
C VAL A 217 -1.02 -15.79 -1.79
N SER A 218 -2.18 -16.46 -1.84
CA SER A 218 -3.27 -16.35 -0.87
C SER A 218 -3.05 -17.14 0.41
N ALA A 219 -2.08 -18.06 0.45
CA ALA A 219 -1.73 -18.74 1.69
C ALA A 219 -0.86 -17.80 2.53
N TRP A 220 -1.49 -17.10 3.47
CA TRP A 220 -0.85 -16.13 4.33
C TRP A 220 -0.39 -16.73 5.65
N GLU A 221 0.66 -16.15 6.22
CA GLU A 221 1.10 -16.39 7.58
C GLU A 221 1.12 -15.06 8.33
N LEU A 222 0.35 -14.98 9.41
CA LEU A 222 0.16 -13.78 10.22
C LEU A 222 0.59 -14.05 11.66
N PRO A 223 0.84 -13.00 12.48
CA PRO A 223 1.02 -13.18 13.92
C PRO A 223 -0.13 -13.96 14.56
N ALA A 224 0.16 -14.83 15.54
CA ALA A 224 -0.86 -15.70 16.16
C ALA A 224 -2.09 -14.95 16.69
N TRP A 225 -1.93 -13.69 17.13
CA TRP A 225 -3.03 -12.88 17.65
C TRP A 225 -4.09 -12.52 16.60
N PHE A 226 -3.82 -12.67 15.29
CA PHE A 226 -4.84 -12.55 14.24
C PHE A 226 -5.88 -13.67 14.28
N GLN A 227 -5.59 -14.80 14.92
CA GLN A 227 -6.51 -15.93 15.01
C GLN A 227 -7.84 -15.45 15.64
N PRO A 228 -8.99 -15.63 14.95
CA PRO A 228 -10.27 -15.31 15.56
C PRO A 228 -10.55 -16.25 16.74
N GLY A 229 -11.06 -15.65 17.82
CA GLY A 229 -11.43 -16.31 19.06
C GLY A 229 -12.84 -15.91 19.49
N GLU A 230 -13.30 -16.45 20.62
CA GLU A 230 -14.62 -16.10 21.16
C GLU A 230 -14.74 -14.59 21.41
N GLY A 231 -15.86 -14.01 20.99
CA GLY A 231 -16.12 -12.57 21.15
C GLY A 231 -15.28 -11.65 20.26
N ARG A 232 -14.43 -12.18 19.37
CA ARG A 232 -13.62 -11.40 18.41
C ARG A 232 -14.10 -11.62 16.98
N SER A 233 -14.41 -10.53 16.30
CA SER A 233 -14.82 -10.50 14.90
C SER A 233 -13.61 -10.77 14.00
N PRO A 234 -13.63 -11.81 13.17
CA PRO A 234 -12.51 -12.08 12.26
C PRO A 234 -12.26 -10.91 11.30
N LEU A 235 -11.05 -10.86 10.74
CA LEU A 235 -10.71 -9.96 9.62
C LEU A 235 -11.83 -10.02 8.56
N THR A 236 -12.36 -8.87 8.13
CA THR A 236 -13.55 -8.86 7.25
C THR A 236 -13.34 -9.73 6.00
N TYR A 237 -14.40 -10.40 5.55
CA TYR A 237 -14.42 -11.43 4.49
C TYR A 237 -13.76 -12.77 4.84
N HIS A 238 -13.22 -12.93 6.05
CA HIS A 238 -12.56 -14.16 6.50
C HIS A 238 -13.29 -14.79 7.70
N ALA A 239 -14.63 -14.71 7.73
CA ALA A 239 -15.42 -15.29 8.82
C ALA A 239 -15.44 -16.83 8.85
N ASP A 240 -15.18 -17.49 7.71
CA ASP A 240 -15.15 -18.95 7.62
C ASP A 240 -13.95 -19.54 8.40
N PRO A 241 -14.18 -20.29 9.49
CA PRO A 241 -13.12 -20.84 10.33
C PRO A 241 -12.17 -21.76 9.59
N ARG A 242 -12.62 -22.41 8.51
CA ARG A 242 -11.80 -23.33 7.69
C ARG A 242 -10.64 -22.63 6.98
N ARG A 243 -10.69 -21.30 6.89
CA ARG A 243 -9.60 -20.48 6.34
C ARG A 243 -8.47 -20.25 7.32
N TRP A 244 -8.70 -20.51 8.61
CA TRP A 244 -7.76 -20.24 9.68
C TRP A 244 -7.17 -21.53 10.21
N ARG A 245 -5.86 -21.54 10.44
CA ARG A 245 -5.17 -22.68 11.04
C ARG A 245 -4.05 -22.19 11.93
N ARG A 246 -4.19 -22.46 13.23
CA ARG A 246 -3.18 -22.12 14.23
C ARG A 246 -1.85 -22.84 13.95
N ARG A 247 -0.74 -22.13 14.13
CA ARG A 247 0.63 -22.60 13.90
C ARG A 247 1.55 -22.04 14.99
N ALA A 248 1.79 -22.75 16.11
CA ALA A 248 2.67 -22.27 17.18
C ALA A 248 2.48 -20.76 17.52
N ASP A 249 3.45 -19.90 17.14
CA ASP A 249 3.51 -18.44 17.33
C ASP A 249 2.90 -17.61 16.16
N ARG A 250 2.32 -18.29 15.17
CA ARG A 250 1.68 -17.77 13.97
C ARG A 250 0.27 -18.32 13.76
N VAL A 251 -0.43 -17.73 12.79
CA VAL A 251 -1.67 -18.25 12.24
C VAL A 251 -1.59 -18.26 10.72
N ALA A 252 -1.93 -19.39 10.13
CA ALA A 252 -2.10 -19.49 8.69
C ALA A 252 -3.52 -19.04 8.31
N LEU A 253 -3.61 -18.18 7.31
CA LEU A 253 -4.86 -17.67 6.74
C LEU A 253 -4.92 -17.98 5.25
N GLN A 254 -6.00 -18.61 4.79
CA GLN A 254 -6.32 -18.70 3.36
C GLN A 254 -7.10 -17.44 2.93
N ALA A 255 -6.36 -16.43 2.45
CA ALA A 255 -6.90 -15.15 2.05
C ALA A 255 -7.88 -15.27 0.87
N VAL A 256 -8.95 -14.47 0.88
CA VAL A 256 -9.89 -14.40 -0.24
C VAL A 256 -9.28 -13.62 -1.42
N ALA A 257 -9.58 -14.06 -2.64
CA ALA A 257 -9.18 -13.33 -3.85
C ALA A 257 -10.07 -12.09 -4.11
N ARG A 258 -11.26 -12.05 -3.51
CA ARG A 258 -12.27 -10.98 -3.65
C ARG A 258 -12.23 -10.07 -2.43
N GLY A 259 -12.23 -8.77 -2.68
CA GLY A 259 -12.18 -7.74 -1.65
C GLY A 259 -10.88 -6.96 -1.74
N GLN A 260 -10.99 -5.64 -1.72
CA GLN A 260 -9.85 -4.73 -1.78
C GLN A 260 -9.39 -4.30 -0.38
N GLU A 261 -10.32 -4.25 0.57
CA GLU A 261 -10.11 -3.70 1.91
C GLU A 261 -10.49 -4.74 2.98
N PHE A 262 -9.55 -5.13 3.84
CA PHE A 262 -9.79 -6.06 4.95
C PHE A 262 -9.62 -5.35 6.29
N VAL A 263 -10.71 -5.23 7.05
CA VAL A 263 -10.74 -4.45 8.29
C VAL A 263 -10.67 -5.38 9.50
N LEU A 264 -9.85 -4.99 10.48
CA LEU A 264 -9.75 -5.61 11.79
C LEU A 264 -9.99 -4.55 12.87
N ASP A 265 -10.87 -4.86 13.81
CA ASP A 265 -11.20 -3.96 14.92
C ASP A 265 -10.13 -4.02 16.01
N GLY A 266 -9.37 -2.95 16.18
CA GLY A 266 -8.30 -2.89 17.18
C GLY A 266 -8.79 -2.85 18.63
N GLU A 267 -10.07 -2.61 18.89
CA GLU A 267 -10.62 -2.77 20.26
C GLU A 267 -10.71 -4.26 20.64
N GLN A 268 -11.01 -5.11 19.66
CA GLN A 268 -11.06 -6.57 19.84
C GLN A 268 -9.67 -7.21 19.69
N TYR A 269 -8.77 -6.54 18.97
CA TYR A 269 -7.39 -6.97 18.70
C TYR A 269 -6.38 -5.87 19.09
N PRO A 270 -6.21 -5.57 20.39
CA PRO A 270 -5.27 -4.54 20.85
C PRO A 270 -3.83 -4.82 20.44
N GLU A 271 -3.47 -6.09 20.17
CA GLU A 271 -2.15 -6.52 19.70
C GLU A 271 -1.78 -5.92 18.32
N ALA A 272 -2.77 -5.48 17.53
CA ALA A 272 -2.55 -4.82 16.24
C ALA A 272 -1.77 -3.49 16.38
N ILE A 273 -1.94 -2.80 17.51
CA ILE A 273 -1.33 -1.51 17.80
C ILE A 273 0.22 -1.62 17.89
N PRO A 274 0.80 -2.41 18.82
CA PRO A 274 2.25 -2.57 18.89
C PRO A 274 2.83 -3.22 17.63
N TRP A 275 2.11 -4.16 17.01
CA TRP A 275 2.57 -4.79 15.77
C TRP A 275 2.71 -3.78 14.61
N ALA A 276 1.72 -2.91 14.41
CA ALA A 276 1.80 -1.85 13.40
C ALA A 276 2.97 -0.89 13.70
N ARG A 277 3.20 -0.56 14.98
CA ARG A 277 4.35 0.25 15.41
C ARG A 277 5.67 -0.41 15.00
N GLU A 278 5.84 -1.68 15.28
CA GLU A 278 7.06 -2.43 14.96
C GLU A 278 7.31 -2.52 13.45
N LEU A 279 6.25 -2.78 12.67
CA LEU A 279 6.35 -2.80 11.21
C LEU A 279 6.84 -1.46 10.64
N ILE A 280 6.28 -0.35 11.13
CA ILE A 280 6.53 1.01 10.63
C ILE A 280 7.84 1.60 11.18
N ALA A 281 8.17 1.38 12.45
CA ALA A 281 9.43 1.84 13.03
C ALA A 281 10.65 1.25 12.31
N GLY A 282 10.57 -0.02 11.89
CA GLY A 282 11.61 -0.65 11.09
C GLY A 282 11.78 -0.10 9.68
N ALA A 283 10.94 0.85 9.22
CA ALA A 283 11.09 1.54 7.94
C ALA A 283 12.00 2.78 8.02
N GLY A 284 12.12 3.40 9.21
CA GLY A 284 12.86 4.66 9.40
C GLY A 284 14.38 4.52 9.54
N GLY A 285 14.92 3.29 9.63
CA GLY A 285 16.33 3.04 9.91
C GLY A 285 17.26 2.98 8.70
N ALA A 286 16.78 3.22 7.48
CA ALA A 286 17.58 3.03 6.24
C ALA A 286 17.89 4.33 5.49
N GLY A 287 17.86 5.50 6.15
CA GLY A 287 17.97 6.80 5.48
C GLY A 287 18.72 7.90 6.23
N HIS A 288 19.58 7.55 7.19
CA HIS A 288 20.45 8.50 7.87
C HIS A 288 21.82 7.88 8.05
N ASP A 289 22.65 7.97 7.00
CA ASP A 289 24.11 7.92 7.08
C ASP A 289 24.65 8.30 5.69
N ALA A 290 24.64 9.61 5.40
CA ALA A 290 25.42 10.21 4.31
C ALA A 290 25.48 11.74 4.47
N THR A 291 26.03 12.25 5.58
CA THR A 291 26.54 13.64 5.67
C THR A 291 27.53 13.78 6.84
N GLY A 292 28.76 14.23 6.54
CA GLY A 292 29.79 14.70 7.47
C GLY A 292 30.72 13.58 7.98
N ASP A 293 32.05 13.60 7.84
CA ASP A 293 32.96 14.74 7.80
C ASP A 293 34.12 14.53 6.82
N GLU A 294 34.25 15.45 5.85
CA GLU A 294 35.56 15.93 5.43
C GLU A 294 35.97 17.01 6.44
N GLU A 295 36.85 16.67 7.38
CA GLU A 295 37.68 17.66 8.06
C GLU A 295 39.15 17.31 7.93
N ALA A 296 39.86 18.32 7.42
CA ALA A 296 41.28 18.50 7.23
C ALA A 296 42.22 17.81 8.24
N GLY A 297 43.28 17.22 7.68
CA GLY A 297 44.55 16.92 8.32
C GLY A 297 45.63 16.79 7.25
#